data_AF-A0A3S0SJH3-F1
#
_entry.id   AF-A0A3S0SJH3-F1
#
_cell.length_a   1.000
_cell.length_b   1.000
_cell.length_c   1.000
_cell.angle_alpha   90.00
_cell.angle_beta   90.00
_cell.angle_gamma   90.00
#
_symmetry.space_group_name_H-M   'P 1'
#
loop_
_entity.id
_entity.type
_entity.pdbx_description
1 polymer ?
#
loop_
_entity_poly.entity_id
_entity_poly.type
_entity_poly.pdbx_seq_one_letter_code
_entity_poly.pdbx_strand_id
1 'polypeptide(L)'
;MTQIMVDVTALGGGTVLLLAVVLAGGFLAVQRRWLTLVLVVVGTTSGSIAVTLIKGLVARVRPPLDERLVAVSSASFPSGHAANSAIVYLTLALLLVQTVHGHAARVYILAATAVLVVLIGVSRLYLHVHWPSDVVGGWVFGTIWALGWWALGRKLGADTRAQRP
;
A
#
# COMPACT_ATOMS: atom_id res chain seq x y z
N MET A 1 -23.72 7.23 -7.05
CA MET A 1 -22.35 7.70 -6.78
C MET A 1 -21.74 7.05 -5.55
N THR A 2 -22.47 6.92 -4.43
CA THR A 2 -21.97 6.30 -3.19
C THR A 2 -21.47 4.85 -3.37
N GLN A 3 -22.20 4.00 -4.10
CA GLN A 3 -21.77 2.62 -4.35
C GLN A 3 -20.40 2.53 -5.05
N ILE A 4 -20.17 3.36 -6.07
CA ILE A 4 -18.89 3.42 -6.78
C ILE A 4 -17.75 3.74 -5.81
N MET A 5 -17.96 4.68 -4.88
CA MET A 5 -16.94 5.04 -3.89
C MET A 5 -16.72 3.95 -2.85
N VAL A 6 -17.75 3.17 -2.52
CA VAL A 6 -17.63 1.97 -1.68
C VAL A 6 -16.78 0.91 -2.38
N ASP A 7 -17.02 0.68 -3.67
CA ASP A 7 -16.26 -0.31 -4.45
C ASP A 7 -14.80 0.14 -4.63
N VAL A 8 -14.57 1.43 -4.88
CA VAL A 8 -13.22 2.01 -4.97
C VAL A 8 -12.49 1.91 -3.64
N THR A 9 -13.12 2.22 -2.50
CA THR A 9 -12.46 2.03 -1.20
C THR A 9 -12.23 0.57 -0.88
N ALA A 10 -13.04 -0.37 -1.40
CA ALA A 10 -12.85 -1.80 -1.15
C ALA A 10 -11.51 -2.31 -1.72
N LEU A 11 -10.99 -1.68 -2.79
CA LEU A 11 -9.65 -1.95 -3.31
C LEU A 11 -8.55 -1.63 -2.27
N GLY A 12 -8.77 -0.64 -1.40
CA GLY A 12 -7.89 -0.36 -0.25
C GLY A 12 -8.18 -1.18 0.99
N GLY A 13 -9.15 -2.10 0.94
CA GLY A 13 -9.58 -2.93 2.06
C GLY A 13 -8.56 -4.01 2.40
N GLY A 14 -8.40 -4.30 3.69
CA GLY A 14 -7.41 -5.26 4.19
C GLY A 14 -7.49 -6.63 3.52
N THR A 15 -8.70 -7.14 3.25
CA THR A 15 -8.92 -8.42 2.56
C THR A 15 -8.38 -8.40 1.13
N VAL A 16 -8.69 -7.36 0.35
CA VAL A 16 -8.22 -7.24 -1.05
C VAL A 16 -6.71 -7.12 -1.10
N LEU A 17 -6.13 -6.31 -0.21
CA LEU A 17 -4.69 -6.14 -0.12
C LEU A 17 -3.99 -7.44 0.31
N LEU A 18 -4.55 -8.18 1.27
CA LEU A 18 -4.04 -9.49 1.67
C LEU A 18 -4.05 -10.47 0.50
N LEU A 19 -5.16 -10.55 -0.24
CA LEU A 19 -5.26 -11.40 -1.42
C LEU A 19 -4.22 -11.02 -2.47
N ALA A 20 -4.02 -9.73 -2.74
CA ALA A 20 -2.99 -9.26 -3.67
C ALA A 20 -1.58 -9.70 -3.23
N VAL A 21 -1.25 -9.57 -1.95
CA VAL A 21 0.05 -9.99 -1.39
C VAL A 21 0.21 -11.52 -1.46
N VAL A 22 -0.83 -12.29 -1.12
CA VAL A 22 -0.80 -13.77 -1.16
C VAL A 22 -0.62 -14.26 -2.58
N LEU A 23 -1.35 -13.70 -3.55
CA LEU A 23 -1.23 -14.08 -4.95
C LEU A 23 0.15 -13.74 -5.53
N ALA A 24 0.65 -12.53 -5.26
CA ALA A 24 1.99 -12.13 -5.66
C ALA A 24 3.07 -12.98 -4.99
N GLY A 25 2.92 -13.26 -3.69
CA GLY A 25 3.82 -14.13 -2.91
C GLY A 25 3.83 -15.56 -3.44
N GLY A 26 2.66 -16.14 -3.70
CA GLY A 26 2.53 -17.48 -4.29
C GLY A 26 3.19 -17.58 -5.66
N PHE A 27 3.00 -16.57 -6.52
CA PHE A 27 3.69 -16.49 -7.81
C PHE A 27 5.22 -16.41 -7.65
N LEU A 28 5.72 -15.60 -6.71
CA LEU A 28 7.16 -15.51 -6.43
C LEU A 28 7.73 -16.81 -5.86
N ALA A 29 6.94 -17.55 -5.07
CA ALA A 29 7.31 -18.87 -4.55
C ALA A 29 7.45 -19.89 -5.68
N VAL A 30 6.51 -19.92 -6.64
CA VAL A 30 6.58 -20.77 -7.84
C VAL A 30 7.82 -20.45 -8.67
N GLN A 31 8.19 -19.17 -8.78
CA GLN A 31 9.44 -18.75 -9.43
C GLN A 31 10.71 -18.95 -8.59
N ARG A 32 10.60 -19.48 -7.36
CA ARG A 32 11.71 -19.65 -6.41
C ARG A 32 12.46 -18.35 -6.09
N ARG A 33 11.80 -17.19 -6.20
CA ARG A 33 12.36 -15.88 -5.88
C ARG A 33 12.22 -15.56 -4.39
N TRP A 34 12.80 -16.39 -3.54
CA TRP A 34 12.60 -16.37 -2.09
C TRP A 34 12.96 -15.04 -1.42
N LEU A 35 14.08 -14.41 -1.82
CA LEU A 35 14.45 -13.10 -1.27
C LEU A 35 13.37 -12.04 -1.58
N THR A 36 12.90 -11.97 -2.83
CA THR A 36 11.85 -11.02 -3.23
C THR A 36 10.53 -11.32 -2.51
N LEU A 37 10.18 -12.59 -2.36
CA LEU A 37 9.00 -13.01 -1.59
C LEU A 37 9.07 -12.52 -0.15
N VAL A 38 10.18 -12.76 0.54
CA VAL A 38 10.38 -12.33 1.93
C VAL A 38 10.28 -10.81 2.03
N LEU A 39 10.93 -10.07 1.12
CA LEU A 39 10.87 -8.60 1.11
C LEU A 39 9.44 -8.08 0.92
N VAL A 40 8.64 -8.69 0.04
CA VAL A 40 7.23 -8.31 -0.14
C VAL A 40 6.43 -8.59 1.12
N VAL A 41 6.46 -9.83 1.60
CA VAL A 41 5.63 -10.26 2.74
C VAL A 41 5.99 -9.49 4.00
N VAL A 42 7.29 -9.41 4.31
CA VAL A 42 7.75 -8.69 5.50
C VAL A 42 7.54 -7.19 5.32
N GLY A 43 7.79 -6.63 4.14
CA GLY A 43 7.60 -5.20 3.87
C GLY A 43 6.16 -4.74 4.03
N THR A 44 5.19 -5.47 3.47
CA THR A 44 3.77 -5.12 3.57
C THR A 44 3.20 -5.38 4.97
N THR A 45 3.61 -6.47 5.61
CA THR A 45 3.14 -6.82 6.96
C THR A 45 3.70 -5.86 8.01
N SER A 46 4.99 -5.58 7.97
CA SER A 46 5.63 -4.62 8.89
C SER A 46 5.07 -3.21 8.72
N GLY A 47 4.77 -2.79 7.50
CA GLY A 47 4.12 -1.49 7.24
C GLY A 47 2.70 -1.42 7.82
N SER A 48 1.92 -2.49 7.69
CA SER A 48 0.56 -2.57 8.26
C SER A 48 0.57 -2.55 9.79
N ILE A 49 1.55 -3.23 10.41
CA ILE A 49 1.79 -3.18 11.85
C ILE A 49 2.15 -1.76 12.28
N ALA A 50 3.09 -1.12 11.57
CA ALA A 50 3.49 0.26 11.87
C ALA A 50 2.31 1.25 11.78
N VAL A 51 1.44 1.13 10.76
CA VAL A 51 0.20 1.92 10.66
C VAL A 51 -0.69 1.73 11.88
N THR A 52 -0.82 0.49 12.37
CA THR A 52 -1.63 0.16 13.55
C THR A 52 -1.02 0.74 14.84
N LEU A 53 0.30 0.68 14.98
CA LEU A 53 1.01 1.28 16.11
C LEU A 53 0.87 2.81 16.12
N ILE A 54 1.06 3.47 14.98
CA ILE A 54 0.90 4.94 14.86
C ILE A 54 -0.54 5.34 15.22
N LYS A 55 -1.54 4.55 14.78
CA LYS A 55 -2.95 4.77 15.19
C LYS A 55 -3.14 4.74 16.69
N GLY A 56 -2.53 3.77 17.37
CA GLY A 56 -2.57 3.66 18.83
C GLY A 56 -1.87 4.83 19.54
N LEU A 57 -0.75 5.30 18.99
CA LEU A 57 0.03 6.40 19.57
C LEU A 57 -0.62 7.77 19.38
N VAL A 58 -1.17 8.04 18.20
CA VAL A 58 -1.76 9.36 17.90
C VAL A 58 -3.20 9.46 18.42
N ALA A 59 -3.94 8.34 18.46
CA ALA A 59 -5.29 8.24 19.01
C ALA A 59 -6.27 9.34 18.54
N ARG A 60 -6.08 9.84 17.31
CA ARG A 60 -6.85 10.99 16.81
C ARG A 60 -8.32 10.62 16.61
N VAL A 61 -9.19 11.52 17.06
CA VAL A 61 -10.64 11.44 16.90
C VAL A 61 -11.02 11.58 15.42
N ARG A 62 -12.00 10.79 14.97
CA ARG A 62 -12.56 10.83 13.61
C ARG A 62 -13.58 11.97 13.45
N PRO A 63 -13.92 12.38 12.21
CA PRO A 63 -15.04 13.29 11.95
C PRO A 63 -16.36 12.79 12.59
N PRO A 64 -17.31 13.69 12.93
CA PRO A 64 -18.58 13.35 13.60
C PRO A 64 -19.36 12.18 12.96
N LEU A 65 -20.14 11.45 13.78
CA LEU A 65 -20.79 10.18 13.41
C LEU A 65 -22.00 10.35 12.48
N ASP A 66 -22.69 11.47 12.60
CA ASP A 66 -23.87 11.90 11.84
C ASP A 66 -23.61 12.02 10.33
N GLU A 67 -22.35 12.16 9.92
CA GLU A 67 -21.95 12.29 8.51
C GLU A 67 -21.32 11.01 7.92
N ARG A 68 -21.11 9.95 8.73
CA ARG A 68 -20.37 8.75 8.28
C ARG A 68 -21.25 7.79 7.50
N LEU A 69 -20.83 7.48 6.28
CA LEU A 69 -21.50 6.50 5.41
C LEU A 69 -21.13 5.04 5.71
N VAL A 70 -20.13 4.78 6.58
CA VAL A 70 -19.66 3.44 6.99
C VAL A 70 -19.20 3.44 8.46
N ALA A 71 -19.58 2.41 9.22
CA ALA A 71 -19.17 2.25 10.62
C ALA A 71 -17.68 1.88 10.74
N VAL A 72 -16.91 2.68 11.50
CA VAL A 72 -15.49 2.40 11.81
C VAL A 72 -15.16 2.89 13.22
N SER A 73 -14.60 2.00 14.06
CA SER A 73 -14.29 2.25 15.47
C SER A 73 -12.80 2.51 15.78
N SER A 74 -11.91 2.39 14.80
CA SER A 74 -10.46 2.62 14.98
C SER A 74 -10.07 4.10 14.92
N ALA A 75 -8.91 4.48 15.46
CA ALA A 75 -8.38 5.86 15.38
C ALA A 75 -8.28 6.39 13.94
N SER A 76 -8.39 7.72 13.76
CA SER A 76 -8.47 8.36 12.44
C SER A 76 -7.12 8.42 11.73
N PHE A 77 -6.06 8.85 12.42
CA PHE A 77 -4.75 9.07 11.83
C PHE A 77 -3.79 7.87 12.03
N PRO A 78 -3.00 7.50 11.01
CA PRO A 78 -3.17 7.82 9.58
C PRO A 78 -4.33 7.02 8.98
N SER A 79 -4.78 7.39 7.77
CA SER A 79 -5.77 6.59 7.04
C SER A 79 -5.17 5.23 6.66
N GLY A 80 -5.73 4.14 7.21
CA GLY A 80 -5.23 2.79 6.97
C GLY A 80 -5.42 2.35 5.51
N HIS A 81 -6.52 2.77 4.87
CA HIS A 81 -6.73 2.50 3.45
C HIS A 81 -5.72 3.24 2.57
N ALA A 82 -5.45 4.52 2.86
CA ALA A 82 -4.46 5.29 2.10
C ALA A 82 -3.03 4.75 2.31
N ALA A 83 -2.66 4.45 3.56
CA ALA A 83 -1.34 3.93 3.89
C ALA A 83 -1.11 2.53 3.33
N ASN A 84 -1.99 1.57 3.62
CA ASN A 84 -1.79 0.18 3.21
C ASN A 84 -1.91 -0.01 1.69
N SER A 85 -2.80 0.74 1.02
CA SER A 85 -2.86 0.71 -0.46
C SER A 85 -1.58 1.26 -1.08
N ALA A 86 -1.03 2.36 -0.55
CA ALA A 86 0.26 2.88 -0.99
C ALA A 86 1.39 1.86 -0.77
N ILE A 87 1.47 1.25 0.43
CA ILE A 87 2.49 0.23 0.76
C ILE A 87 2.41 -0.94 -0.23
N VAL A 88 1.24 -1.55 -0.37
CA VAL A 88 1.08 -2.79 -1.14
C VAL A 88 1.20 -2.51 -2.63
N TYR A 89 0.40 -1.58 -3.17
CA TYR A 89 0.36 -1.39 -4.62
C TYR A 89 1.64 -0.78 -5.17
N LEU A 90 2.28 0.16 -4.47
CA LEU A 90 3.59 0.67 -4.92
C LEU A 90 4.67 -0.40 -4.83
N THR A 91 4.69 -1.25 -3.79
CA THR A 91 5.64 -2.37 -3.71
C THR A 91 5.48 -3.31 -4.92
N LEU A 92 4.25 -3.69 -5.25
CA LEU A 92 3.97 -4.57 -6.39
C LEU A 92 4.31 -3.88 -7.73
N ALA A 93 3.98 -2.61 -7.89
CA ALA A 93 4.31 -1.85 -9.08
C ALA A 93 5.83 -1.74 -9.28
N LEU A 94 6.58 -1.45 -8.21
CA LEU A 94 8.05 -1.37 -8.22
C LEU A 94 8.72 -2.70 -8.54
N LEU A 95 8.06 -3.84 -8.28
CA LEU A 95 8.51 -5.15 -8.74
C LEU A 95 8.17 -5.37 -10.22
N LEU A 96 6.95 -5.03 -10.64
CA LEU A 96 6.49 -5.24 -12.01
C LEU A 96 7.29 -4.39 -13.02
N VAL A 97 7.67 -3.17 -12.67
CA VAL A 97 8.51 -2.33 -13.56
C VAL A 97 9.90 -2.91 -13.82
N GLN A 98 10.38 -3.82 -12.96
CA GLN A 98 11.65 -4.53 -13.17
C GLN A 98 11.53 -5.68 -14.16
N THR A 99 10.32 -6.18 -14.42
CA THR A 99 10.09 -7.31 -15.35
C THR A 99 9.67 -6.86 -16.75
N VAL A 100 9.16 -5.63 -16.89
CA VAL A 100 8.73 -5.09 -18.18
C VAL A 100 9.84 -4.35 -18.92
N HIS A 101 9.80 -4.45 -20.26
CA HIS A 101 10.69 -3.73 -21.17
C HIS A 101 9.97 -2.48 -21.73
N GLY A 102 10.72 -1.39 -21.90
CA GLY A 102 10.20 -0.14 -22.48
C GLY A 102 9.81 0.93 -21.45
N HIS A 103 10.18 2.18 -21.73
CA HIS A 103 9.92 3.32 -20.85
C HIS A 103 8.41 3.59 -20.68
N ALA A 104 7.65 3.54 -21.77
CA ALA A 104 6.21 3.80 -21.75
C ALA A 104 5.44 2.83 -20.82
N ALA A 105 5.77 1.54 -20.87
CA ALA A 105 5.15 0.53 -19.99
C ALA A 105 5.43 0.81 -18.50
N ARG A 106 6.68 1.19 -18.17
CA ARG A 106 7.06 1.54 -16.80
C ARG A 106 6.32 2.77 -16.29
N VAL A 107 6.24 3.82 -17.10
CA VAL A 107 5.50 5.04 -16.77
C VAL A 107 4.02 4.73 -16.58
N TYR A 108 3.42 3.94 -17.48
CA TYR A 108 2.02 3.53 -17.37
C TYR A 108 1.74 2.79 -16.06
N ILE A 109 2.55 1.78 -15.70
CA ILE A 109 2.38 1.01 -14.46
C ILE A 109 2.42 1.93 -13.24
N LEU A 110 3.42 2.82 -13.17
CA LEU A 110 3.58 3.73 -12.03
C LEU A 110 2.44 4.75 -11.96
N ALA A 111 2.06 5.34 -13.09
CA ALA A 111 0.97 6.30 -13.17
C ALA A 111 -0.38 5.68 -12.81
N ALA A 112 -0.70 4.51 -13.38
CA ALA A 112 -1.93 3.79 -13.06
C ALA A 112 -2.01 3.41 -11.57
N THR A 113 -0.89 2.98 -11.00
CA THR A 113 -0.80 2.66 -9.57
C THR A 113 -0.99 3.90 -8.70
N ALA A 114 -0.36 5.02 -9.06
CA ALA A 114 -0.52 6.28 -8.35
C ALA A 114 -1.98 6.77 -8.40
N VAL A 115 -2.62 6.71 -9.57
CA VAL A 115 -4.04 7.06 -9.72
C VAL A 115 -4.92 6.16 -8.85
N LEU A 116 -4.70 4.86 -8.83
CA LEU A 116 -5.44 3.92 -7.98
C LEU A 116 -5.32 4.28 -6.49
N VAL A 117 -4.10 4.50 -5.99
CA VAL A 117 -3.84 4.87 -4.58
C VAL A 117 -4.49 6.21 -4.22
N VAL A 118 -4.47 7.18 -5.15
CA VAL A 118 -5.15 8.47 -4.96
C VAL A 118 -6.66 8.28 -4.90
N LEU A 119 -7.25 7.52 -5.82
CA LEU A 119 -8.70 7.25 -5.83
C LEU A 119 -9.16 6.55 -4.54
N ILE A 120 -8.37 5.61 -4.02
CA ILE A 120 -8.64 4.94 -2.74
C ILE A 120 -8.59 5.95 -1.59
N GLY A 121 -7.65 6.89 -1.56
CA GLY A 121 -7.60 7.90 -0.51
C GLY A 121 -8.75 8.91 -0.60
N VAL A 122 -9.06 9.38 -1.82
CA VAL A 122 -10.16 10.33 -2.08
C VAL A 122 -11.52 9.72 -1.71
N SER A 123 -11.74 8.44 -1.98
CA SER A 123 -12.99 7.77 -1.57
C SER A 123 -13.18 7.78 -0.05
N ARG A 124 -12.10 7.79 0.75
CA ARG A 124 -12.19 7.94 2.22
C ARG A 124 -12.60 9.33 2.65
N LEU A 125 -12.24 10.37 1.90
CA LEU A 125 -12.70 11.73 2.15
C LEU A 125 -14.18 11.86 1.79
N TYR A 126 -14.59 11.31 0.65
CA TYR A 126 -15.98 11.28 0.20
C TYR A 126 -16.91 10.58 1.20
N LEU A 127 -16.43 9.49 1.83
CA LEU A 127 -17.19 8.76 2.84
C LEU A 127 -17.21 9.45 4.22
N HIS A 128 -16.61 10.64 4.36
CA HIS A 128 -16.50 11.43 5.60
C HIS A 128 -15.91 10.67 6.80
N VAL A 129 -15.07 9.67 6.53
CA VAL A 129 -14.47 8.82 7.59
C VAL A 129 -13.09 9.28 8.04
N HIS A 130 -12.45 10.20 7.30
CA HIS A 130 -11.08 10.65 7.52
C HIS A 130 -10.93 12.14 7.20
N TRP A 131 -10.04 12.80 7.92
CA TRP A 131 -9.60 14.16 7.59
C TRP A 131 -8.66 14.12 6.37
N PRO A 132 -8.58 15.20 5.56
CA PRO A 132 -7.59 15.31 4.47
C PRO A 132 -6.15 15.00 4.92
N SER A 133 -5.78 15.48 6.11
CA SER A 133 -4.47 15.22 6.72
C SER A 133 -4.22 13.74 7.05
N ASP A 134 -5.27 12.96 7.36
CA ASP A 134 -5.13 11.51 7.60
C ASP A 134 -4.77 10.76 6.31
N VAL A 135 -5.35 11.19 5.19
CA VAL A 135 -5.11 10.60 3.87
C VAL A 135 -3.72 10.97 3.36
N VAL A 136 -3.34 12.24 3.43
CA VAL A 136 -1.99 12.71 3.06
C VAL A 136 -0.93 12.03 3.92
N GLY A 137 -1.12 11.98 5.25
CA GLY A 137 -0.20 11.28 6.14
C GLY A 137 -0.08 9.79 5.82
N GLY A 138 -1.19 9.15 5.45
CA GLY A 138 -1.21 7.76 5.00
C GLY A 138 -0.41 7.55 3.71
N TRP A 139 -0.64 8.36 2.67
CA TRP A 139 0.10 8.26 1.41
C TRP A 139 1.59 8.48 1.61
N VAL A 140 1.99 9.55 2.32
CA VAL A 140 3.41 9.86 2.58
C VAL A 140 4.09 8.71 3.30
N PHE A 141 3.49 8.23 4.40
CA PHE A 141 4.02 7.11 5.15
C PHE A 141 4.18 5.86 4.27
N GLY A 142 3.11 5.49 3.55
CA GLY A 142 3.10 4.27 2.76
C GLY A 142 4.07 4.30 1.57
N THR A 143 4.21 5.45 0.91
CA THR A 143 5.18 5.63 -0.17
C THR A 143 6.61 5.55 0.33
N ILE A 144 6.95 6.24 1.43
CA ILE A 144 8.29 6.17 2.04
C ILE A 144 8.62 4.72 2.43
N TRP A 145 7.66 4.02 3.04
CA TRP A 145 7.82 2.63 3.44
C TRP A 145 8.10 1.71 2.26
N ALA A 146 7.30 1.79 1.20
CA ALA A 146 7.47 1.00 -0.01
C ALA A 146 8.83 1.26 -0.70
N LEU A 147 9.23 2.54 -0.80
CA LEU A 147 10.53 2.93 -1.36
C LEU A 147 11.70 2.43 -0.51
N GLY A 148 11.57 2.47 0.82
CA GLY A 148 12.59 1.97 1.76
C GLY A 148 12.83 0.47 1.56
N TRP A 149 11.75 -0.33 1.51
CA TRP A 149 11.85 -1.78 1.26
C TRP A 149 12.38 -2.10 -0.13
N TRP A 150 11.97 -1.33 -1.15
CA TRP A 150 12.51 -1.48 -2.50
C TRP A 150 14.02 -1.18 -2.55
N ALA A 151 14.47 -0.09 -1.91
CA ALA A 151 15.88 0.27 -1.84
C ALA A 151 16.71 -0.79 -1.10
N LEU A 152 16.19 -1.33 0.00
CA LEU A 152 16.80 -2.46 0.71
C LEU A 152 16.92 -3.69 -0.19
N GLY A 153 15.85 -4.05 -0.90
CA GLY A 153 15.86 -5.17 -1.83
C GLY A 153 16.87 -5.02 -2.97
N ARG A 154 17.04 -3.79 -3.49
CA ARG A 154 18.06 -3.50 -4.50
C ARG A 154 19.48 -3.68 -3.97
N LYS A 155 19.76 -3.27 -2.74
CA LYS A 155 21.07 -3.46 -2.10
C LYS A 155 21.37 -4.96 -1.91
N LEU A 156 20.47 -5.69 -1.25
CA LEU A 156 20.63 -7.13 -1.01
C LEU A 156 20.79 -7.94 -2.31
N GLY A 157 20.06 -7.56 -3.37
CA GLY A 157 20.16 -8.20 -4.68
C GLY A 157 21.41 -7.83 -5.49
N ALA A 158 22.08 -6.72 -5.16
CA ALA A 158 23.37 -6.36 -5.74
C ALA A 158 24.49 -7.13 -5.04
N ASP A 159 24.47 -7.21 -3.72
CA ASP A 159 25.46 -7.94 -2.91
C ASP A 159 25.46 -9.44 -3.27
N THR A 160 24.28 -10.03 -3.44
CA THR A 160 24.13 -11.44 -3.86
C THR A 160 24.71 -11.71 -5.25
N ARG A 161 24.71 -10.72 -6.15
CA ARG A 161 25.29 -10.86 -7.50
C ARG A 161 26.80 -10.69 -7.49
N ALA A 162 27.33 -9.80 -6.66
CA ALA A 162 28.77 -9.56 -6.52
C ALA A 162 29.52 -10.76 -5.89
N GLN A 163 28.82 -11.61 -5.14
CA GLN A 163 29.40 -12.78 -4.46
C GLN A 163 29.30 -14.08 -5.26
N ARG A 164 28.74 -14.08 -6.48
CA ARG A 164 28.74 -15.27 -7.34
C ARG A 164 30.08 -15.38 -8.07
N PRO A 165 30.84 -16.49 -7.89
CA PRO A 165 32.13 -16.71 -8.53
C PRO A 165 32.03 -16.88 -10.05
#